data_AF-A0AAU9NNV9-F1
#
_entry.id   AF-A0AAU9NNV9-F1
#
_cell.length_a   1.000
_cell.length_b   1.000
_cell.length_c   1.000
_cell.angle_alpha   90.00
_cell.angle_beta   90.00
_cell.angle_gamma   90.00
#
_symmetry.space_group_name_H-M   'P 1'
#
loop_
_entity.id
_entity.type
_entity.pdbx_description
1 polymer ?
#
loop_
_entity_poly.entity_id
_entity_poly.type
_entity_poly.pdbx_seq_one_letter_code
_entity_poly.pdbx_strand_id
1 'polypeptide(L)'
;MDKKRRRHGSRCASTSQMTVLTLYVFLYGKAYLAFSGLDEGISSRSRILVPMVMGFILELGQLKAIFSFTTMQLQLCSVFFTFSLGTRTHYFGRTILHGGAKYRATSRGFVVQHIKFADNYRLYSRSHFVKALVMTLLRIVYIGYGYTKGGSVSYVLLTLSSWFLVVSWLFVPYIFNPSGFKWQKVVEDSDDWTNWLMYKGGVGVKGDNSWESWWDEDMYISKQSEGVYLKLS
;
A
#
# COMPACT_ATOMS: atom_id res chain seq x y z
N MET A 1 42.80 5.19 -11.71
CA MET A 1 41.75 5.99 -12.39
C MET A 1 40.53 5.11 -12.54
N ASP A 2 39.47 5.32 -11.76
CA ASP A 2 38.09 5.36 -12.28
C ASP A 2 37.17 5.89 -11.16
N LYS A 3 36.98 7.21 -11.17
CA LYS A 3 36.15 7.95 -10.22
C LYS A 3 35.01 8.57 -11.02
N LYS A 4 34.19 7.74 -11.68
CA LYS A 4 33.10 8.27 -12.52
C LYS A 4 31.82 7.42 -12.59
N ARG A 5 31.30 6.99 -11.43
CA ARG A 5 29.86 6.63 -11.29
C ARG A 5 29.30 7.01 -9.92
N ARG A 6 29.31 8.31 -9.62
CA ARG A 6 28.46 8.90 -8.58
C ARG A 6 27.88 10.19 -9.11
N ARG A 7 26.64 10.13 -9.59
CA ARG A 7 25.66 11.22 -9.75
C ARG A 7 24.65 10.78 -10.81
N HIS A 8 23.64 10.02 -10.38
CA HIS A 8 22.28 9.93 -10.95
C HIS A 8 21.48 9.02 -10.02
N GLY A 9 21.15 9.56 -8.84
CA GLY A 9 20.43 8.81 -7.80
C GLY A 9 19.84 9.73 -6.76
N SER A 10 19.32 10.88 -7.19
CA SER A 10 18.76 11.88 -6.28
C SER A 10 17.71 12.69 -7.03
N ARG A 11 16.61 12.02 -7.39
CA ARG A 11 15.30 12.61 -7.75
C ARG A 11 14.35 11.48 -8.15
N CYS A 12 14.01 10.64 -7.18
CA CYS A 12 12.89 9.73 -7.31
C CYS A 12 12.29 9.51 -5.93
N ALA A 13 11.73 10.57 -5.33
CA ALA A 13 10.55 10.36 -4.52
C ALA A 13 9.52 9.80 -5.51
N SER A 14 9.43 8.47 -5.57
CA SER A 14 8.62 7.79 -6.57
C SER A 14 7.18 8.28 -6.47
N THR A 15 6.50 8.38 -7.61
CA THR A 15 5.12 8.93 -7.73
C THR A 15 4.12 8.33 -6.74
N SER A 16 4.32 7.11 -6.22
CA SER A 16 3.55 6.52 -5.11
C SER A 16 3.85 7.12 -3.74
N GLN A 17 5.12 7.37 -3.40
CA GLN A 17 5.50 8.07 -2.18
C GLN A 17 4.99 9.50 -2.22
N MET A 18 5.10 10.17 -3.37
CA MET A 18 4.54 11.49 -3.55
C MET A 18 3.01 11.47 -3.51
N THR A 19 2.32 10.50 -4.10
CA THR A 19 0.83 10.42 -3.98
C THR A 19 0.37 10.06 -2.58
N VAL A 20 1.08 9.18 -1.87
CA VAL A 20 0.78 8.87 -0.45
C VAL A 20 1.05 10.10 0.41
N LEU A 21 2.18 10.80 0.24
CA LEU A 21 2.45 12.07 0.92
C LEU A 21 1.41 13.12 0.55
N THR A 22 1.05 13.27 -0.72
CA THR A 22 0.02 14.22 -1.16
C THR A 22 -1.33 13.87 -0.56
N LEU A 23 -1.73 12.59 -0.53
CA LEU A 23 -2.96 12.15 0.13
C LEU A 23 -2.90 12.36 1.65
N TYR A 24 -1.75 12.10 2.27
CA TYR A 24 -1.55 12.28 3.70
C TYR A 24 -1.61 13.76 4.07
N VAL A 25 -0.89 14.62 3.35
CA VAL A 25 -0.91 16.08 3.51
C VAL A 25 -2.29 16.65 3.16
N PHE A 26 -2.97 16.14 2.13
CA PHE A 26 -4.31 16.57 1.77
C PHE A 26 -5.34 16.22 2.84
N LEU A 27 -5.34 14.98 3.34
CA LEU A 27 -6.25 14.53 4.39
C LEU A 27 -5.94 15.15 5.74
N TYR A 28 -4.67 15.27 6.10
CA TYR A 28 -4.23 15.91 7.33
C TYR A 28 -4.48 17.42 7.30
N GLY A 29 -4.24 18.06 6.14
CA GLY A 29 -4.60 19.45 5.90
C GLY A 29 -6.11 19.66 6.02
N LYS A 30 -6.94 18.77 5.46
CA LYS A 30 -8.40 18.84 5.61
C LYS A 30 -8.88 18.58 7.04
N ALA A 31 -8.26 17.65 7.76
CA ALA A 31 -8.54 17.43 9.18
C ALA A 31 -8.16 18.65 10.02
N TYR A 32 -6.99 19.24 9.78
CA TYR A 32 -6.52 20.45 10.45
C TYR A 32 -7.42 21.67 10.18
N LEU A 33 -7.82 21.89 8.91
CA LEU A 33 -8.76 22.95 8.53
C LEU A 33 -10.14 22.76 9.19
N ALA A 34 -10.60 21.51 9.30
CA ALA A 34 -11.83 21.18 10.04
C ALA A 34 -11.71 21.47 11.55
N PHE A 35 -10.55 21.20 12.17
CA PHE A 35 -10.32 21.50 13.60
C PHE A 35 -10.12 23.00 13.89
N SER A 36 -9.62 23.77 12.92
CA SER A 36 -9.33 25.20 13.05
C SER A 36 -10.48 26.11 12.61
N GLY A 37 -11.55 25.56 12.02
CA GLY A 37 -12.73 26.32 11.60
C GLY A 37 -12.54 27.19 10.35
N LEU A 38 -11.38 27.12 9.69
CA LEU A 38 -11.05 27.83 8.45
C LEU A 38 -11.30 26.91 7.25
N ASP A 39 -12.54 26.71 6.82
CA ASP A 39 -12.83 25.99 5.56
C ASP A 39 -13.71 26.87 4.66
N GLU A 40 -13.09 27.90 4.07
CA GLU A 40 -13.65 28.66 2.96
C GLU A 40 -12.73 28.59 1.74
N GLY A 41 -13.23 27.93 0.69
CA GLY A 41 -12.82 28.16 -0.69
C GLY A 41 -11.55 27.44 -1.16
N ILE A 42 -11.71 26.42 -2.00
CA ILE A 42 -10.89 26.25 -3.22
C ILE A 42 -11.74 25.51 -4.28
N SER A 43 -11.92 26.19 -5.40
CA SER A 43 -12.72 25.83 -6.57
C SER A 43 -11.87 25.16 -7.66
N SER A 44 -12.56 24.26 -8.38
CA SER A 44 -12.39 23.82 -9.78
C SER A 44 -11.07 24.08 -10.54
N ARG A 45 -10.50 22.99 -11.08
CA ARG A 45 -10.10 22.80 -12.50
C ARG A 45 -9.23 21.55 -12.66
N SER A 46 -9.83 20.41 -13.01
CA SER A 46 -9.08 19.23 -13.48
C SER A 46 -9.10 19.16 -15.01
N ARG A 47 -8.19 19.87 -15.66
CA ARG A 47 -8.07 19.92 -17.14
C ARG A 47 -6.97 19.00 -17.70
N ILE A 48 -6.64 17.93 -16.98
CA ILE A 48 -5.49 17.04 -17.29
C ILE A 48 -5.94 15.71 -17.90
N LEU A 49 -7.22 15.33 -17.81
CA LEU A 49 -7.71 14.02 -18.30
C LEU A 49 -7.93 13.96 -19.83
N VAL A 50 -8.09 15.11 -20.48
CA VAL A 50 -8.56 15.22 -21.87
C VAL A 50 -7.56 14.68 -22.92
N PRO A 51 -6.24 14.90 -22.81
CA PRO A 51 -5.30 14.48 -23.88
C PRO A 51 -5.10 12.96 -23.95
N MET A 52 -5.05 12.27 -22.81
CA MET A 52 -4.84 10.81 -22.77
C MET A 52 -6.07 10.03 -23.27
N VAL A 53 -7.28 10.49 -22.92
CA VAL A 53 -8.54 9.89 -23.38
C VAL A 53 -8.73 10.08 -24.88
N MET A 54 -8.35 11.25 -25.41
CA MET A 54 -8.45 11.54 -26.84
C MET A 54 -7.50 10.68 -27.69
N GLY A 55 -6.26 10.44 -27.23
CA GLY A 55 -5.31 9.56 -27.93
C GLY A 55 -5.82 8.11 -28.04
N PHE A 56 -6.44 7.61 -26.97
CA PHE A 56 -6.97 6.24 -26.91
C PHE A 56 -8.19 6.01 -27.81
N ILE A 57 -9.00 7.06 -27.99
CA ILE A 57 -10.17 7.07 -28.89
C ILE A 57 -9.75 6.98 -30.36
N LEU A 58 -8.62 7.59 -30.74
CA LEU A 58 -8.14 7.67 -32.11
C LEU A 58 -7.39 6.40 -32.57
N GLU A 59 -6.68 5.69 -31.68
CA GLU A 59 -5.83 4.55 -32.05
C GLU A 59 -6.58 3.22 -32.25
N LEU A 60 -7.71 3.00 -31.56
CA LEU A 60 -8.37 1.67 -31.49
C LEU A 60 -9.86 1.68 -31.88
N GLY A 61 -10.47 2.85 -32.03
CA GLY A 61 -11.92 3.04 -32.16
C GLY A 61 -12.63 3.09 -30.81
N GLN A 62 -13.55 4.06 -30.64
CA GLN A 62 -14.18 4.42 -29.34
C GLN A 62 -14.74 3.23 -28.55
N LEU A 63 -15.49 2.34 -29.20
CA LEU A 63 -16.12 1.21 -28.53
C LEU A 63 -15.11 0.12 -28.12
N LYS A 64 -14.12 -0.17 -28.97
CA LYS A 64 -13.10 -1.17 -28.69
C LYS A 64 -12.16 -0.71 -27.56
N ALA A 65 -11.85 0.58 -27.53
CA ALA A 65 -11.13 1.23 -26.45
C ALA A 65 -11.87 1.13 -25.10
N ILE A 66 -13.17 1.45 -25.06
CA ILE A 66 -13.98 1.35 -23.83
C ILE A 66 -14.08 -0.10 -23.35
N PHE A 67 -14.33 -1.05 -24.26
CA PHE A 67 -14.41 -2.46 -23.90
C PHE A 67 -13.07 -2.99 -23.37
N SER A 68 -11.97 -2.68 -24.06
CA SER A 68 -10.61 -3.06 -23.62
C SER A 68 -10.25 -2.44 -22.26
N PHE A 69 -10.56 -1.16 -22.06
CA PHE A 69 -10.34 -0.50 -20.78
C PHE A 69 -11.17 -1.18 -19.68
N THR A 70 -12.44 -1.50 -19.95
CA THR A 70 -13.34 -2.16 -19.00
C THR A 70 -12.83 -3.55 -18.64
N THR A 71 -12.39 -4.36 -19.60
CA THR A 71 -11.83 -5.69 -19.33
C THR A 71 -10.52 -5.61 -18.55
N MET A 72 -9.66 -4.62 -18.81
CA MET A 72 -8.46 -4.35 -17.99
C MET A 72 -8.82 -3.98 -16.55
N GLN A 73 -9.89 -3.20 -16.32
CA GLN A 73 -10.36 -2.88 -14.97
C GLN A 73 -10.97 -4.11 -14.27
N LEU A 74 -11.72 -4.96 -14.99
CA LEU A 74 -12.27 -6.22 -14.46
C LEU A 74 -11.17 -7.22 -14.07
N GLN A 75 -10.04 -7.19 -14.76
CA GLN A 75 -8.82 -7.92 -14.39
C GLN A 75 -8.08 -7.31 -13.18
N LEU A 76 -8.64 -6.28 -12.55
CA LEU A 76 -8.10 -5.58 -11.38
C LEU A 76 -6.72 -4.96 -11.64
N CYS A 77 -6.44 -4.56 -12.89
CA CYS A 77 -5.12 -4.03 -13.29
C CYS A 77 -4.73 -2.78 -12.50
N SER A 78 -5.67 -1.87 -12.24
CA SER A 78 -5.45 -0.67 -11.43
C SER A 78 -5.09 -1.01 -9.98
N VAL A 79 -5.80 -1.98 -9.40
CA VAL A 79 -5.59 -2.47 -8.04
C VAL A 79 -4.21 -3.14 -7.90
N PHE A 80 -3.87 -4.01 -8.86
CA PHE A 80 -2.56 -4.65 -8.93
C PHE A 80 -1.43 -3.64 -9.11
N PHE A 81 -1.61 -2.64 -9.98
CA PHE A 81 -0.63 -1.60 -10.23
C PHE A 81 -0.33 -0.79 -8.97
N THR A 82 -1.37 -0.33 -8.28
CA THR A 82 -1.22 0.45 -7.03
C THR A 82 -0.49 -0.35 -5.95
N PHE A 83 -0.79 -1.64 -5.82
CA PHE A 83 -0.10 -2.54 -4.89
C PHE A 83 1.36 -2.81 -5.30
N SER A 84 1.61 -3.14 -6.56
CA SER A 84 2.95 -3.41 -7.09
C SER A 84 3.86 -2.18 -6.95
N LEU A 85 3.33 -0.99 -7.19
CA LEU A 85 4.06 0.24 -6.96
C LEU A 85 4.30 0.49 -5.46
N GLY A 86 3.31 0.21 -4.61
CA GLY A 86 3.43 0.30 -3.14
C GLY A 86 4.53 -0.59 -2.56
N THR A 87 4.59 -1.86 -2.99
CA THR A 87 5.61 -2.83 -2.56
C THR A 87 7.00 -2.38 -2.99
N ARG A 88 7.19 -2.08 -4.29
CA ARG A 88 8.47 -1.65 -4.84
C ARG A 88 9.00 -0.41 -4.15
N THR A 89 8.15 0.61 -3.99
CA THR A 89 8.56 1.86 -3.35
C THR A 89 8.93 1.68 -1.89
N HIS A 90 8.16 0.89 -1.14
CA HIS A 90 8.47 0.63 0.27
C HIS A 90 9.82 -0.06 0.44
N TYR A 91 10.04 -1.17 -0.28
CA TYR A 91 11.27 -1.95 -0.15
C TYR A 91 12.49 -1.28 -0.78
N PHE A 92 12.31 -0.57 -1.89
CA PHE A 92 13.36 0.26 -2.47
C PHE A 92 13.75 1.38 -1.52
N GLY A 93 12.77 2.12 -0.98
CA GLY A 93 13.01 3.17 0.01
C GLY A 93 13.73 2.65 1.25
N ARG A 94 13.30 1.49 1.78
CA ARG A 94 13.96 0.84 2.92
C ARG A 94 15.42 0.49 2.62
N THR A 95 15.69 -0.05 1.43
CA THR A 95 17.05 -0.44 1.03
C THR A 95 17.97 0.78 0.88
N ILE A 96 17.48 1.87 0.30
CA ILE A 96 18.26 3.11 0.14
C ILE A 96 18.51 3.79 1.47
N LEU A 97 17.49 3.85 2.33
CA LEU A 97 17.59 4.51 3.62
C LEU A 97 18.43 3.67 4.58
N HIS A 98 17.98 2.45 4.89
CA HIS A 98 18.47 1.68 6.04
C HIS A 98 19.51 0.62 5.65
N GLY A 99 19.71 0.35 4.35
CA GLY A 99 20.45 -0.82 3.90
C GLY A 99 19.75 -2.14 4.26
N GLY A 100 20.43 -3.28 4.07
CA GLY A 100 19.92 -4.58 4.50
C GLY A 100 18.97 -5.28 3.51
N ALA A 101 19.32 -5.29 2.21
CA ALA A 101 18.56 -6.05 1.21
C ALA A 101 18.60 -7.56 1.55
N LYS A 102 17.43 -8.15 1.85
CA LYS A 102 17.28 -9.58 2.05
C LYS A 102 16.99 -10.24 0.71
N TYR A 103 17.93 -11.05 0.20
CA TYR A 103 17.67 -11.86 -0.99
C TYR A 103 16.63 -12.92 -0.67
N ARG A 104 15.54 -12.95 -1.45
CA ARG A 104 14.62 -14.09 -1.50
C ARG A 104 14.86 -14.79 -2.83
N ALA A 105 15.33 -16.03 -2.78
CA ALA A 105 15.57 -16.83 -3.96
C ALA A 105 14.24 -17.10 -4.68
N THR A 106 14.16 -16.71 -5.95
CA THR A 106 13.17 -17.26 -6.88
C THR A 106 13.68 -18.63 -7.29
N SER A 107 13.04 -19.70 -6.82
CA SER A 107 13.45 -21.06 -7.18
C SER A 107 13.50 -21.23 -8.70
N ARG A 108 14.55 -21.92 -9.19
CA ARG A 108 14.72 -22.26 -10.61
C ARG A 108 13.68 -23.31 -10.99
N GLY A 109 12.51 -22.81 -11.40
CA GLY A 109 11.26 -23.55 -11.52
C GLY A 109 10.17 -22.68 -10.92
N PHE A 110 9.62 -21.78 -11.74
CA PHE A 110 8.64 -20.76 -11.33
C PHE A 110 7.27 -21.43 -11.12
N VAL A 111 7.18 -22.29 -10.10
CA VAL A 111 5.90 -22.80 -9.64
C VAL A 111 5.29 -21.70 -8.79
N VAL A 112 4.18 -21.16 -9.28
CA VAL A 112 3.39 -20.14 -8.60
C VAL A 112 2.79 -20.78 -7.34
N GLN A 113 3.50 -20.64 -6.21
CA GLN A 113 3.13 -21.26 -4.94
C GLN A 113 2.19 -20.35 -4.14
N HIS A 114 1.23 -21.00 -3.49
CA HIS A 114 0.34 -20.38 -2.53
C HIS A 114 1.12 -19.97 -1.27
N ILE A 115 0.88 -18.76 -0.77
CA ILE A 115 1.48 -18.24 0.46
C ILE A 115 0.43 -18.26 1.56
N LYS A 116 0.76 -18.82 2.73
CA LYS A 116 -0.15 -18.86 3.88
C LYS A 116 -0.50 -17.46 4.37
N PHE A 117 -1.67 -17.28 5.00
CA PHE A 117 -2.11 -15.97 5.50
C PHE A 117 -1.14 -15.32 6.49
N ALA A 118 -0.53 -16.07 7.42
CA ALA A 118 0.46 -15.55 8.35
C ALA A 118 1.70 -14.98 7.63
N ASP A 119 2.24 -15.72 6.65
CA ASP A 119 3.39 -15.27 5.87
C ASP A 119 3.06 -14.07 4.97
N ASN A 120 1.85 -14.06 4.40
CA ASN A 120 1.36 -12.95 3.61
C ASN A 120 1.23 -11.67 4.45
N TYR A 121 0.69 -11.80 5.66
CA TYR A 121 0.58 -10.71 6.63
C TYR A 121 1.96 -10.16 6.99
N ARG A 122 2.91 -11.02 7.38
CA ARG A 122 4.27 -10.63 7.75
C ARG A 122 5.01 -9.94 6.61
N LEU A 123 4.79 -10.38 5.36
CA LEU A 123 5.42 -9.80 4.19
C LEU A 123 4.88 -8.40 3.84
N TYR A 124 3.57 -8.17 4.01
CA TYR A 124 2.95 -6.92 3.58
C TYR A 124 2.51 -5.99 4.72
N SER A 125 2.76 -6.36 5.99
CA SER A 125 2.36 -5.60 7.18
C SER A 125 2.78 -4.13 7.12
N ARG A 126 4.08 -3.84 7.07
CA ARG A 126 4.63 -2.46 7.04
C ARG A 126 4.38 -1.72 5.71
N SER A 127 4.29 -2.46 4.61
CA SER A 127 4.18 -1.86 3.29
C SER A 127 2.75 -1.43 2.96
N HIS A 128 1.75 -2.22 3.39
CA HIS A 128 0.34 -2.07 3.04
C HIS A 128 -0.58 -2.09 4.27
N PHE A 129 -0.63 -3.19 5.05
CA PHE A 129 -1.67 -3.37 6.07
C PHE A 129 -1.68 -2.27 7.12
N VAL A 130 -0.52 -1.93 7.72
CA VAL A 130 -0.43 -0.86 8.72
C VAL A 130 -0.85 0.48 8.12
N LYS A 131 -0.42 0.79 6.89
CA LYS A 131 -0.79 2.05 6.24
C LYS A 131 -2.28 2.11 5.92
N ALA A 132 -2.87 1.01 5.49
CA ALA A 132 -4.30 0.89 5.23
C ALA A 132 -5.10 1.05 6.51
N LEU A 133 -4.66 0.45 7.62
CA LEU A 133 -5.29 0.60 8.93
C LEU A 133 -5.24 2.06 9.41
N VAL A 134 -4.07 2.70 9.38
CA VAL A 134 -3.92 4.12 9.74
C VAL A 134 -4.81 5.01 8.88
N MET A 135 -4.85 4.77 7.58
CA MET A 135 -5.69 5.51 6.64
C MET A 135 -7.19 5.28 6.91
N THR A 136 -7.59 4.07 7.30
CA THR A 136 -8.98 3.75 7.67
C THR A 136 -9.36 4.45 8.96
N LEU A 137 -8.52 4.40 9.99
CA LEU A 137 -8.74 5.05 11.27
C LEU A 137 -8.86 6.57 11.10
N LEU A 138 -7.96 7.19 10.34
CA LEU A 138 -8.00 8.64 10.07
C LEU A 138 -9.34 9.06 9.43
N ARG A 139 -9.95 8.17 8.65
CA ARG A 139 -11.27 8.42 8.08
C ARG A 139 -12.43 8.21 9.02
N ILE A 140 -12.37 7.19 9.86
CA ILE A 140 -13.38 7.00 10.90
C ILE A 140 -13.44 8.26 11.77
N VAL A 141 -12.27 8.82 12.11
CA VAL A 141 -12.17 10.13 12.77
C VAL A 141 -12.78 11.24 11.90
N TYR A 142 -12.41 11.35 10.62
CA TYR A 142 -12.99 12.37 9.73
C TYR A 142 -14.53 12.29 9.62
N ILE A 143 -15.12 11.09 9.61
CA ILE A 143 -16.58 10.90 9.64
C ILE A 143 -17.16 11.33 10.99
N GLY A 144 -16.51 10.93 12.09
CA GLY A 144 -16.99 11.21 13.44
C GLY A 144 -16.99 12.69 13.80
N TYR A 145 -16.05 13.47 13.27
CA TYR A 145 -15.93 14.92 13.54
C TYR A 145 -16.38 15.80 12.37
N GLY A 146 -16.52 15.25 11.16
CA GLY A 146 -16.84 16.00 9.95
C GLY A 146 -18.33 16.27 9.82
N TYR A 147 -18.77 17.46 10.25
CA TYR A 147 -20.12 17.95 9.98
C TYR A 147 -20.26 18.31 8.49
N THR A 148 -20.94 17.45 7.72
CA THR A 148 -21.05 17.61 6.26
C THR A 148 -22.10 18.65 5.88
N LYS A 149 -21.73 19.94 5.85
CA LYS A 149 -22.60 21.01 5.32
C LYS A 149 -22.98 20.83 3.83
N GLY A 150 -22.21 20.03 3.07
CA GLY A 150 -22.41 19.78 1.64
C GLY A 150 -23.22 18.53 1.28
N GLY A 151 -23.89 17.89 2.25
CA GLY A 151 -24.69 16.68 2.07
C GLY A 151 -23.88 15.39 1.88
N SER A 152 -24.53 14.25 2.10
CA SER A 152 -23.89 12.91 2.11
C SER A 152 -23.23 12.55 0.76
N VAL A 153 -23.76 13.04 -0.36
CA VAL A 153 -23.28 12.71 -1.71
C VAL A 153 -21.89 13.32 -1.98
N SER A 154 -21.67 14.58 -1.61
CA SER A 154 -20.38 15.27 -1.79
C SER A 154 -19.26 14.58 -1.01
N TYR A 155 -19.57 14.12 0.21
CA TYR A 155 -18.64 13.38 1.06
C TYR A 155 -18.25 12.02 0.43
N VAL A 156 -19.23 11.27 -0.09
CA VAL A 156 -18.97 9.97 -0.74
C VAL A 156 -18.08 10.15 -1.96
N LEU A 157 -18.37 11.14 -2.82
CA LEU A 157 -17.58 11.40 -4.03
C LEU A 157 -16.14 11.80 -3.70
N LEU A 158 -15.92 12.63 -2.68
CA LEU A 158 -14.58 13.05 -2.26
C LEU A 158 -13.76 11.91 -1.65
N THR A 159 -14.40 10.98 -0.95
CA THR A 159 -13.70 9.91 -0.23
C THR A 159 -13.58 8.60 -1.02
N LEU A 160 -14.31 8.45 -2.14
CA LEU A 160 -14.35 7.22 -2.95
C LEU A 160 -12.95 6.76 -3.41
N SER A 161 -12.14 7.67 -3.96
CA SER A 161 -10.79 7.37 -4.46
C SER A 161 -9.88 6.84 -3.35
N SER A 162 -10.01 7.44 -2.17
CA SER A 162 -9.26 7.02 -1.01
C SER A 162 -9.79 5.68 -0.46
N TRP A 163 -11.09 5.38 -0.53
CA TRP A 163 -11.67 4.08 -0.12
C TRP A 163 -11.16 2.97 -1.01
N PHE A 164 -11.14 3.22 -2.31
CA PHE A 164 -10.55 2.32 -3.29
C PHE A 164 -9.10 1.98 -2.95
N LEU A 165 -8.28 2.97 -2.56
CA LEU A 165 -6.90 2.72 -2.15
C LEU A 165 -6.80 1.83 -0.89
N VAL A 166 -7.60 2.10 0.14
CA VAL A 166 -7.61 1.28 1.37
C VAL A 166 -7.99 -0.16 1.07
N VAL A 167 -9.07 -0.37 0.32
CA VAL A 167 -9.53 -1.70 -0.09
C VAL A 167 -8.46 -2.40 -0.92
N SER A 168 -7.82 -1.69 -1.85
CA SER A 168 -6.73 -2.26 -2.65
C SER A 168 -5.58 -2.77 -1.77
N TRP A 169 -5.16 -2.01 -0.77
CA TRP A 169 -4.03 -2.40 0.08
C TRP A 169 -4.35 -3.55 1.05
N LEU A 170 -5.61 -3.69 1.46
CA LEU A 170 -6.04 -4.78 2.34
C LEU A 170 -6.24 -6.09 1.57
N PHE A 171 -6.91 -6.04 0.42
CA PHE A 171 -7.38 -7.26 -0.24
C PHE A 171 -6.43 -7.80 -1.32
N VAL A 172 -5.60 -6.96 -1.95
CA VAL A 172 -4.71 -7.41 -3.04
C VAL A 172 -3.77 -8.55 -2.66
N PRO A 173 -3.10 -8.54 -1.48
CA PRO A 173 -2.25 -9.66 -1.08
C PRO A 173 -2.98 -11.00 -1.08
N TYR A 174 -4.29 -11.02 -0.86
CA TYR A 174 -5.10 -12.24 -0.80
C TYR A 174 -5.73 -12.58 -2.16
N ILE A 175 -6.26 -11.60 -2.88
CA ILE A 175 -6.89 -11.79 -4.20
C ILE A 175 -5.90 -12.38 -5.21
N PHE A 176 -4.66 -11.89 -5.20
CA PHE A 176 -3.62 -12.34 -6.13
C PHE A 176 -2.78 -13.50 -5.57
N ASN A 177 -3.21 -14.10 -4.45
CA ASN A 177 -2.60 -15.30 -3.92
C ASN A 177 -3.11 -16.52 -4.73
N PRO A 178 -2.22 -17.34 -5.32
CA PRO A 178 -2.62 -18.56 -6.01
C PRO A 178 -3.44 -19.47 -5.10
N SER A 179 -4.55 -20.04 -5.57
CA SER A 179 -5.49 -20.81 -4.72
C SER A 179 -6.14 -20.03 -3.56
N GLY A 180 -6.02 -18.69 -3.50
CA GLY A 180 -6.57 -17.86 -2.42
C GLY A 180 -8.10 -17.88 -2.30
N PHE A 181 -8.82 -18.38 -3.31
CA PHE A 181 -10.29 -18.52 -3.30
C PHE A 181 -10.76 -19.97 -3.16
N LYS A 182 -9.86 -20.94 -3.02
CA LYS A 182 -10.28 -22.33 -2.74
C LYS A 182 -10.73 -22.39 -1.28
N TRP A 183 -12.02 -22.63 -1.06
CA TRP A 183 -12.62 -22.58 0.28
C TRP A 183 -11.84 -23.41 1.32
N GLN A 184 -11.47 -24.65 0.98
CA GLN A 184 -10.67 -25.51 1.88
C GLN A 184 -9.35 -24.85 2.29
N LYS A 185 -8.64 -24.24 1.33
CA LYS A 185 -7.38 -23.54 1.61
C LYS A 185 -7.58 -22.28 2.44
N VAL A 186 -8.65 -21.53 2.19
CA VAL A 186 -8.97 -20.35 3.01
C VAL A 186 -9.22 -20.74 4.46
N VAL A 187 -9.95 -21.84 4.69
CA VAL A 187 -10.22 -22.32 6.05
C VAL A 187 -8.94 -22.83 6.72
N GLU A 188 -8.13 -23.65 6.03
CA GLU A 188 -6.82 -24.12 6.52
C GLU A 188 -5.91 -22.94 6.90
N ASP A 189 -5.75 -21.97 6.00
CA ASP A 189 -4.91 -20.80 6.23
C ASP A 189 -5.43 -19.90 7.36
N SER A 190 -6.76 -19.84 7.53
CA SER A 190 -7.40 -19.06 8.59
C SER A 190 -7.19 -19.70 9.96
N ASP A 191 -7.24 -21.04 10.04
CA ASP A 191 -6.92 -21.79 11.26
C ASP A 191 -5.43 -21.65 11.60
N ASP A 192 -4.53 -21.88 10.62
CA ASP A 192 -3.09 -21.68 10.76
C ASP A 192 -2.75 -20.25 11.24
N TRP A 193 -3.41 -19.24 10.68
CA TRP A 193 -3.21 -17.85 11.07
C TRP A 193 -3.72 -17.56 12.49
N THR A 194 -4.87 -18.12 12.87
CA THR A 194 -5.41 -17.98 14.23
C THR A 194 -4.49 -18.66 15.25
N ASN A 195 -3.98 -19.85 14.93
CA ASN A 195 -3.01 -20.55 15.76
C ASN A 195 -1.71 -19.74 15.92
N TRP A 196 -1.18 -19.15 14.84
CA TRP A 196 -0.01 -18.27 14.89
C TRP A 196 -0.24 -17.00 15.73
N LEU A 197 -1.46 -16.44 15.69
CA LEU A 197 -1.86 -15.28 16.49
C LEU A 197 -2.05 -15.62 17.98
N MET A 198 -2.51 -16.83 18.29
CA MET A 198 -2.77 -17.25 19.67
C MET A 198 -1.58 -17.95 20.33
N TYR A 199 -0.57 -18.35 19.56
CA TYR A 199 0.64 -18.96 20.08
C TYR A 199 1.45 -17.95 20.90
N LYS A 200 1.51 -18.16 22.22
CA LYS A 200 2.31 -17.34 23.14
C LYS A 200 3.79 -17.41 22.75
N GLY A 201 4.42 -16.25 22.62
CA GLY A 201 5.84 -16.16 22.35
C GLY A 201 6.69 -16.73 23.48
N GLY A 202 7.99 -16.89 23.20
CA GLY A 202 8.97 -17.36 24.18
C GLY A 202 10.39 -17.12 23.69
N VAL A 203 11.36 -17.21 24.61
CA VAL A 203 12.78 -17.03 24.29
C VAL A 203 13.21 -18.10 23.28
N GLY A 204 13.63 -17.68 22.08
CA GLY A 204 14.08 -18.56 21.00
C GLY A 204 12.98 -19.05 20.05
N VAL A 205 11.72 -18.64 20.23
CA VAL A 205 10.66 -18.89 19.26
C VAL A 205 10.87 -17.98 18.05
N LYS A 206 10.84 -18.56 16.84
CA LYS A 206 10.98 -17.80 15.59
C LYS A 206 9.68 -17.07 15.25
N GLY A 207 9.77 -15.92 14.59
CA GLY A 207 8.61 -15.18 14.11
C GLY A 207 7.71 -15.93 13.10
N ASP A 208 8.18 -17.04 12.54
CA ASP A 208 7.35 -17.91 11.71
C ASP A 208 6.25 -18.62 12.52
N ASN A 209 6.45 -18.82 13.84
CA ASN A 209 5.57 -19.61 14.70
C ASN A 209 4.70 -18.76 15.62
N SER A 210 5.11 -17.53 15.94
CA SER A 210 4.37 -16.62 16.83
C SER A 210 4.41 -15.20 16.32
N TRP A 211 3.26 -14.52 16.40
CA TRP A 211 3.17 -13.10 16.08
C TRP A 211 3.98 -12.22 17.02
N GLU A 212 4.08 -12.59 18.29
CA GLU A 212 4.81 -11.84 19.33
C GLU A 212 6.30 -11.85 18.99
N SER A 213 6.86 -13.03 18.74
CA SER A 213 8.26 -13.18 18.32
C SER A 213 8.55 -12.48 16.99
N TRP A 214 7.62 -12.52 16.03
CA TRP A 214 7.77 -11.78 14.77
C TRP A 214 7.80 -10.27 14.98
N TRP A 215 6.93 -9.75 15.85
CA TRP A 215 6.87 -8.33 16.17
C TRP A 215 8.17 -7.86 16.81
N ASP A 216 8.71 -8.61 17.77
CA ASP A 216 9.98 -8.30 18.41
C ASP A 216 11.16 -8.30 17.42
N GLU A 217 11.20 -9.28 16.51
CA GLU A 217 12.18 -9.33 15.42
C GLU A 217 12.09 -8.08 14.52
N ASP A 218 10.89 -7.66 14.09
CA ASP A 218 10.72 -6.47 13.26
C ASP A 218 11.08 -5.18 14.00
N MET A 219 10.71 -5.08 15.28
CA MET A 219 11.06 -3.94 16.14
C MET A 219 12.57 -3.83 16.33
N TYR A 220 13.26 -4.94 16.57
CA TYR A 220 14.72 -4.96 16.69
C TYR A 220 15.39 -4.42 15.43
N ILE A 221 14.97 -4.90 14.25
CA ILE A 221 15.51 -4.43 12.97
C ILE A 221 15.28 -2.92 12.79
N SER A 222 14.10 -2.42 13.16
CA SER A 222 13.79 -0.98 13.06
C SER A 222 14.68 -0.13 13.97
N LYS A 223 14.88 -0.54 15.24
CA LYS A 223 15.76 0.17 16.19
C LYS A 223 17.22 0.13 15.76
N GLN A 224 17.70 -1.01 15.26
CA GLN A 224 19.06 -1.13 14.76
C GLN A 224 19.29 -0.16 13.59
N SER A 225 18.27 0.01 12.75
CA SER A 225 18.34 0.90 11.60
C SER A 225 18.36 2.39 12.00
N GLU A 226 17.65 2.78 13.06
CA GLU A 226 17.68 4.15 13.61
C GLU A 226 19.01 4.48 14.29
N GLY A 227 19.58 3.53 15.05
CA GLY A 227 20.86 3.72 15.74
C GLY A 227 22.07 3.90 14.81
N VAL A 228 21.98 3.42 13.56
CA VAL A 228 23.03 3.67 12.54
C VAL A 228 23.02 5.13 12.07
N TYR A 229 21.86 5.79 11.97
CA TYR A 229 21.81 7.20 11.57
C TYR A 229 22.39 8.12 12.64
N LEU A 230 22.09 7.86 13.91
CA LEU A 230 22.61 8.66 15.03
C LEU A 230 24.13 8.55 15.18
N LYS A 231 24.77 7.53 14.61
CA LYS A 231 26.23 7.39 14.56
C LYS A 231 26.87 8.06 13.33
N LEU A 232 26.07 8.42 12.33
CA LEU A 232 26.54 9.01 11.08
C LEU A 232 26.20 10.51 10.95
N SER A 233 25.38 11.06 11.85
CA SER A 233 25.13 12.50 12.01
C SER A 233 26.03 13.11 13.08
#